data_AF-A0A6G8ADY1-F1
#
_entry.id   AF-A0A6G8ADY1-F1
#
_cell.length_a   1.000
_cell.length_b   1.000
_cell.length_c   1.000
_cell.angle_alpha   90.00
_cell.angle_beta   90.00
_cell.angle_gamma   90.00
#
_symmetry.space_group_name_H-M   'P 1'
#
loop_
_entity.id
_entity.type
_entity.pdbx_description
1 polymer ?
#
loop_
_entity_poly.entity_id
_entity_poly.type
_entity_poly.pdbx_seq_one_letter_code
_entity_poly.pdbx_strand_id
1 'polypeptide(L)'
;MALLPQLVVNDQGQPDFDASDATVLLSIAEAAELLQRVLQLGISAIGQLLAHASVQVETGELAQDTVEALGWLLAELGDAAAACVELAAPCRRATEDFTGARHG
;
A
#
# COMPACT_ATOMS: atom_id res chain seq x y z
N MET A 1 -23.15 -3.28 -1.70
CA MET A 1 -21.90 -2.77 -2.31
C MET A 1 -21.73 -1.33 -1.86
N ALA A 2 -20.72 -1.05 -1.03
CA ALA A 2 -20.36 0.33 -0.72
C ALA A 2 -19.65 0.92 -1.95
N LEU A 3 -20.02 2.13 -2.35
CA LEU A 3 -19.34 2.84 -3.43
C LEU A 3 -17.94 3.25 -2.94
N LEU A 4 -16.95 3.20 -3.82
CA LEU A 4 -15.61 3.67 -3.50
C LEU A 4 -15.65 5.19 -3.20
N PRO A 5 -14.84 5.68 -2.25
CA PRO A 5 -14.73 7.11 -2.00
C PRO A 5 -14.32 7.82 -3.29
N GLN A 6 -15.05 8.88 -3.66
CA GLN A 6 -14.76 9.64 -4.88
C GLN A 6 -13.88 10.83 -4.53
N LEU A 7 -12.70 10.88 -5.15
CA LEU A 7 -11.87 12.07 -5.16
C LEU A 7 -12.36 13.01 -6.25
N VAL A 8 -12.31 14.30 -5.99
CA VAL A 8 -12.46 15.30 -7.04
C VAL A 8 -11.27 15.18 -7.98
N VAL A 9 -11.51 15.34 -9.27
CA VAL A 9 -10.49 15.22 -10.31
C VAL A 9 -10.43 16.54 -11.08
N ASN A 10 -9.23 17.05 -11.31
CA ASN A 10 -9.02 18.28 -12.06
C ASN A 10 -9.12 18.06 -13.58
N ASP A 11 -9.02 19.14 -14.36
CA ASP A 11 -9.11 19.10 -15.83
C ASP A 11 -8.02 18.26 -16.50
N GLN A 12 -6.96 17.88 -15.78
CA GLN A 12 -5.89 17.00 -16.25
C GLN A 12 -6.12 15.52 -15.92
N GLY A 13 -7.26 15.18 -15.29
CA GLY A 13 -7.54 13.82 -14.86
C GLY A 13 -6.79 13.40 -13.60
N GLN A 14 -6.19 14.33 -12.86
CA GLN A 14 -5.47 14.05 -11.62
C GLN A 14 -6.33 14.38 -10.38
N PRO A 15 -6.13 13.67 -9.25
CA PRO A 15 -6.83 13.99 -8.02
C PRO A 15 -6.58 15.43 -7.57
N ASP A 16 -7.67 16.15 -7.30
CA ASP A 16 -7.65 17.46 -6.64
C ASP A 16 -7.89 17.25 -5.15
N PHE A 17 -6.79 17.17 -4.40
CA PHE A 17 -6.83 16.92 -2.95
C PHE A 17 -7.38 18.12 -2.19
N ASP A 18 -7.22 19.35 -2.68
CA ASP A 18 -7.70 20.55 -1.99
C ASP A 18 -9.21 20.74 -2.18
N ALA A 19 -9.75 20.31 -3.33
CA ALA A 19 -11.19 20.33 -3.61
C ALA A 19 -11.95 19.11 -3.07
N SER A 20 -11.25 18.09 -2.58
CA SER A 20 -11.85 16.85 -2.07
C SER A 20 -12.31 16.96 -0.61
N ASP A 21 -13.29 16.13 -0.23
CA ASP A 21 -13.78 16.09 1.15
C ASP A 21 -12.69 15.62 2.12
N ALA A 22 -12.41 16.40 3.16
CA ALA A 22 -11.36 16.11 4.12
C ALA A 22 -11.53 14.76 4.83
N THR A 23 -12.76 14.34 5.16
CA THR A 23 -13.01 13.05 5.81
C THR A 23 -12.72 11.85 4.88
N VAL A 24 -12.95 12.03 3.58
CA VAL A 24 -12.57 11.07 2.54
C VAL A 24 -11.05 10.98 2.44
N LEU A 25 -10.35 12.12 2.39
CA LEU A 25 -8.88 12.17 2.34
C LEU A 25 -8.24 11.51 3.56
N LEU A 26 -8.76 11.78 4.75
CA LEU A 26 -8.33 11.12 5.99
C LEU A 26 -8.51 9.60 5.93
N SER A 27 -9.67 9.15 5.46
CA SER A 27 -9.95 7.71 5.34
C SER A 27 -9.04 7.03 4.33
N ILE A 28 -8.74 7.69 3.21
CA ILE A 28 -7.80 7.18 2.19
C ILE A 28 -6.38 7.12 2.76
N ALA A 29 -5.92 8.17 3.44
CA ALA A 29 -4.60 8.21 4.06
C ALA A 29 -4.43 7.07 5.08
N GLU A 30 -5.38 6.91 5.99
CA GLU A 30 -5.33 5.85 7.01
C GLU A 30 -5.36 4.44 6.40
N ALA A 31 -6.20 4.22 5.38
CA ALA A 31 -6.26 2.93 4.69
C ALA A 31 -4.97 2.62 3.94
N ALA A 32 -4.40 3.62 3.25
CA ALA A 32 -3.14 3.47 2.51
C ALA A 32 -1.96 3.21 3.46
N GLU A 33 -1.86 3.93 4.58
CA GLU A 33 -0.84 3.70 5.60
C GLU A 33 -0.97 2.32 6.27
N LEU A 34 -2.19 1.88 6.55
CA LEU A 34 -2.43 0.55 7.08
C LEU A 34 -2.01 -0.53 6.08
N LEU A 35 -2.42 -0.39 4.81
CA LEU A 35 -2.06 -1.34 3.77
C LEU A 35 -0.54 -1.39 3.57
N GLN A 36 0.11 -0.24 3.49
CA GLN A 36 1.57 -0.11 3.40
C GLN A 36 2.27 -0.87 4.53
N ARG A 37 1.80 -0.72 5.77
CA ARG A 37 2.37 -1.41 6.94
C ARG A 37 2.19 -2.92 6.83
N VAL A 38 0.99 -3.37 6.44
CA VAL A 38 0.70 -4.81 6.25
C VAL A 38 1.57 -5.40 5.15
N LEU A 39 1.75 -4.69 4.03
CA LEU A 39 2.62 -5.11 2.93
C LEU A 39 4.07 -5.25 3.40
N GLN A 40 4.60 -4.27 4.13
CA GLN A 40 5.97 -4.34 4.67
C GLN A 40 6.16 -5.51 5.64
N LEU A 41 5.17 -5.78 6.51
CA LEU A 41 5.20 -6.94 7.40
C LEU A 41 5.19 -8.25 6.61
N GLY A 42 4.35 -8.34 5.57
CA GLY A 42 4.29 -9.51 4.67
C GLY A 42 5.61 -9.75 3.94
N ILE A 43 6.19 -8.71 3.35
CA ILE A 43 7.51 -8.75 2.69
C ILE A 43 8.57 -9.28 3.66
N SER A 44 8.61 -8.76 4.89
CA SER A 44 9.57 -9.20 5.90
C SER A 44 9.38 -10.67 6.28
N ALA A 45 8.14 -11.11 6.50
CA ALA A 45 7.82 -12.49 6.84
C ALA A 45 8.22 -13.47 5.72
N ILE A 46 7.92 -13.15 4.46
CA ILE A 46 8.32 -13.96 3.31
C ILE A 46 9.85 -14.02 3.21
N GLY A 47 10.54 -12.89 3.38
CA GLY A 47 12.01 -12.87 3.39
C GLY A 47 12.62 -13.76 4.48
N GLN A 48 12.03 -13.75 5.69
CA GLN A 48 12.44 -14.64 6.76
C GLN A 48 12.21 -16.12 6.42
N LEU A 49 11.06 -16.47 5.83
CA LEU A 49 10.78 -17.83 5.39
C LEU A 49 11.77 -18.31 4.33
N LEU A 50 12.09 -17.47 3.34
CA LEU A 50 13.08 -17.77 2.31
C LEU A 50 14.48 -18.00 2.90
N ALA A 51 14.89 -17.16 3.87
CA ALA A 51 16.16 -17.35 4.56
C ALA A 51 16.22 -18.69 5.30
N HIS A 52 15.13 -19.09 5.97
CA HIS A 52 15.04 -20.39 6.64
C HIS A 52 15.00 -21.57 5.67
N ALA A 53 14.42 -21.39 4.49
CA ALA A 53 14.31 -22.40 3.45
C ALA A 53 15.55 -22.48 2.53
N SER A 54 16.60 -21.69 2.81
CA SER A 54 17.77 -21.54 1.92
C SER A 54 18.45 -22.87 1.58
N VAL A 55 18.62 -23.76 2.56
CA VAL A 55 19.19 -25.10 2.34
C VAL A 55 18.31 -25.93 1.40
N GLN A 56 16.98 -25.90 1.59
CA GLN A 56 16.04 -26.62 0.74
C GLN A 56 16.02 -26.09 -0.69
N VAL A 57 16.33 -24.80 -0.89
CA VAL A 57 16.53 -24.23 -2.22
C VAL A 57 17.80 -24.80 -2.86
N GLU A 58 18.91 -24.83 -2.11
CA GLU A 58 20.19 -25.35 -2.59
C GLU A 58 20.15 -26.85 -2.89
N THR A 59 19.43 -27.64 -2.09
CA THR A 59 19.26 -29.08 -2.30
C THR A 59 18.22 -29.42 -3.37
N GLY A 60 17.50 -28.42 -3.90
CA GLY A 60 16.46 -28.59 -4.92
C GLY A 60 15.15 -29.18 -4.38
N GLU A 61 14.99 -29.29 -3.06
CA GLU A 61 13.73 -29.67 -2.41
C GLU A 61 12.66 -28.58 -2.57
N LEU A 62 13.08 -27.31 -2.63
CA LEU A 62 12.25 -26.20 -3.08
C LEU A 62 12.55 -25.88 -4.54
N ALA A 63 11.52 -25.92 -5.39
CA ALA A 63 11.67 -25.66 -6.81
C ALA A 63 12.17 -24.22 -7.08
N GLN A 64 13.16 -24.09 -7.97
CA GLN A 64 13.75 -22.80 -8.32
C GLN A 64 12.70 -21.80 -8.85
N ASP A 65 11.76 -22.26 -9.68
CA ASP A 65 10.65 -21.46 -10.21
C ASP A 65 9.76 -20.88 -9.10
N THR A 66 9.64 -21.57 -7.95
CA THR A 66 8.91 -21.05 -6.78
C THR A 66 9.65 -19.88 -6.14
N VAL A 67 10.97 -19.98 -6.02
CA VAL A 67 11.81 -18.90 -5.48
C VAL A 67 11.77 -17.69 -6.40
N GLU A 68 11.85 -17.92 -7.71
CA GLU A 68 11.72 -16.86 -8.71
C GLU A 68 10.36 -16.17 -8.62
N ALA A 69 9.26 -16.93 -8.60
CA ALA A 69 7.91 -16.37 -8.46
C ALA A 69 7.74 -15.55 -7.16
N LEU A 70 8.33 -15.99 -6.05
CA LEU A 70 8.34 -15.23 -4.81
C LEU A 70 9.16 -13.93 -4.93
N GLY A 71 10.28 -13.95 -5.66
CA GLY A 71 11.06 -12.75 -5.97
C GLY A 71 10.24 -11.71 -6.73
N TRP A 72 9.52 -12.13 -7.76
CA TRP A 72 8.60 -11.26 -8.52
C TRP A 72 7.49 -10.69 -7.63
N LEU A 73 6.85 -11.54 -6.81
CA LEU A 73 5.83 -11.08 -5.87
C LEU A 73 6.36 -10.04 -4.89
N LEU A 74 7.56 -10.26 -4.32
CA LEU A 74 8.17 -9.31 -3.38
C LEU A 74 8.43 -7.94 -4.03
N ALA A 75 8.82 -7.91 -5.31
CA ALA A 75 8.98 -6.67 -6.05
C ALA A 75 7.64 -5.92 -6.20
N GLU A 76 6.59 -6.62 -6.65
CA GLU A 76 5.24 -6.03 -6.82
C GLU A 76 4.65 -5.53 -5.50
N LEU A 77 4.85 -6.27 -4.40
CA LEU A 77 4.41 -5.83 -3.06
C LEU A 77 5.17 -4.59 -2.59
N GLY A 78 6.46 -4.49 -2.94
CA GLY A 78 7.28 -3.31 -2.66
C GLY A 78 6.78 -2.08 -3.40
N ASP A 79 6.51 -2.21 -4.70
CA ASP A 79 5.96 -1.14 -5.53
C ASP A 79 4.57 -0.72 -5.06
N ALA A 80 3.70 -1.66 -4.70
CA ALA A 80 2.40 -1.37 -4.12
C ALA A 80 2.49 -0.62 -2.78
N ALA A 81 3.44 -0.99 -1.92
CA ALA A 81 3.68 -0.29 -0.66
C ALA A 81 4.17 1.14 -0.88
N ALA A 82 5.03 1.37 -1.89
CA ALA A 82 5.46 2.71 -2.28
C ALA A 82 4.30 3.55 -2.82
N ALA A 83 3.46 2.98 -3.69
CA ALA A 83 2.26 3.65 -4.20
C ALA A 83 1.29 4.07 -3.08
N CYS A 84 1.19 3.29 -2.01
CA CYS A 84 0.40 3.66 -0.84
C CYS A 84 0.96 4.91 -0.14
N VAL A 85 2.29 5.07 -0.06
CA VAL A 85 2.92 6.27 0.51
C VAL A 85 2.65 7.49 -0.37
N GLU A 86 2.82 7.34 -1.70
CA GLU A 86 2.56 8.41 -2.67
C GLU A 86 1.09 8.87 -2.66
N LEU A 87 0.16 7.96 -2.34
CA LEU A 87 -1.26 8.30 -2.15
C LEU A 87 -1.54 8.96 -0.80
N ALA A 88 -0.97 8.43 0.29
CA ALA A 88 -1.24 8.92 1.64
C ALA A 88 -0.65 10.33 1.89
N ALA A 89 0.56 10.59 1.39
CA ALA A 89 1.28 11.84 1.61
C ALA A 89 0.51 13.11 1.19
N PRO A 90 -0.06 13.23 -0.03
CA PRO A 90 -0.88 14.38 -0.40
C PRO A 90 -2.19 14.47 0.40
N CYS A 91 -2.83 13.33 0.71
CA CYS A 91 -4.04 13.31 1.53
C CYS A 91 -3.78 13.86 2.95
N ARG A 92 -2.64 13.51 3.55
CA ARG A 92 -2.20 14.05 4.84
C ARG A 92 -1.95 15.55 4.77
N ARG A 93 -1.19 16.01 3.78
CA ARG A 93 -0.90 17.45 3.58
C ARG A 93 -2.18 18.28 3.44
N ALA A 94 -3.14 17.81 2.64
CA ALA A 94 -4.42 18.50 2.44
C ALA A 94 -5.32 18.51 3.69
N THR A 95 -5.00 17.69 4.72
CA THR A 95 -5.79 17.57 5.95
C THR A 95 -5.04 18.01 7.20
N GLU A 96 -3.86 18.62 7.09
CA GLU A 96 -3.03 19.03 8.23
C GLU A 96 -3.76 19.94 9.23
N ASP A 97 -4.56 20.88 8.74
CA ASP A 97 -5.33 21.83 9.54
C ASP A 97 -6.78 21.38 9.84
N PHE A 98 -7.15 20.18 9.39
CA PHE A 98 -8.52 19.69 9.57
C PHE A 98 -8.76 19.23 11.01
N THR A 99 -9.68 19.92 11.69
CA THR A 99 -10.03 19.69 13.11
C THR A 99 -11.40 19.02 13.31
N GLY A 100 -12.08 18.63 12.22
CA GLY A 100 -13.50 18.23 12.22
C GLY A 100 -13.80 16.74 12.45
N ALA A 101 -14.91 16.46 13.12
CA ALA A 101 -15.33 15.12 13.58
C ALA A 101 -15.76 14.17 12.44
N ARG A 102 -15.36 12.89 12.55
CA ARG A 102 -15.81 11.80 11.66
C ARG A 102 -17.34 11.74 11.63
N HIS A 103 -17.96 12.05 10.50
CA HIS A 103 -19.35 11.67 10.26
C HIS A 103 -19.35 10.20 9.82
N GLY A 104 -19.80 9.34 10.74
CA GLY A 104 -19.86 7.89 10.58
C GLY A 104 -21.02 7.42 9.70
#